data_AF-A0A7Y1X9L8-F1
#
_entry.id   AF-A0A7Y1X9L8-F1
#
_cell.length_a   1.000
_cell.length_b   1.000
_cell.length_c   1.000
_cell.angle_alpha   90.00
_cell.angle_beta   90.00
_cell.angle_gamma   90.00
#
_symmetry.space_group_name_H-M   'P 1'
#
loop_
_entity.id
_entity.type
_entity.pdbx_description
1 polymer ?
#
loop_
_entity_poly.entity_id
_entity_poly.type
_entity_poly.pdbx_seq_one_letter_code
_entity_poly.pdbx_strand_id
1 'polypeptide(L)'
;MSPEWIGILGLIVMVVLLLLRVPVGVAMIAVGIVGFALITNPRAALSRLGSDAFFGASLYSLSVIPLFVLMGLLLASAQLGADVYKAIDVFLWKLRGGLG
;
A
#
# COMPACT_ATOMS: atom_id res chain seq x y z
N MET A 1 34.86 -10.98 0.98
CA MET A 1 33.91 -11.49 2.01
C MET A 1 32.92 -12.37 1.29
N SER A 2 32.61 -13.57 1.80
CA SER A 2 31.56 -14.36 1.17
C SER A 2 30.20 -13.66 1.35
N PRO A 3 29.29 -13.76 0.36
CA PRO A 3 28.00 -13.05 0.39
C PRO A 3 27.17 -13.37 1.65
N GLU A 4 27.26 -14.60 2.13
CA GLU A 4 26.63 -15.05 3.38
C GLU A 4 27.00 -14.20 4.60
N TRP A 5 28.27 -13.78 4.76
CA TRP A 5 28.67 -12.93 5.89
C TRP A 5 28.06 -11.53 5.80
N ILE A 6 27.95 -10.98 4.59
CA ILE A 6 27.32 -9.67 4.34
C ILE A 6 25.82 -9.75 4.67
N GLY A 7 25.17 -10.86 4.31
CA GLY A 7 23.77 -11.11 4.65
C GLY A 7 23.53 -11.18 6.17
N ILE A 8 24.38 -11.91 6.90
CA ILE A 8 24.28 -12.03 8.37
C ILE A 8 24.49 -10.67 9.05
N LEU A 9 25.52 -9.92 8.64
CA LEU A 9 25.77 -8.58 9.17
C LEU A 9 24.62 -7.62 8.87
N GLY A 10 24.07 -7.66 7.65
CA GLY A 10 22.91 -6.86 7.26
C GLY A 10 21.68 -7.16 8.14
N LEU A 11 21.41 -8.45 8.39
CA LEU A 11 20.31 -8.86 9.27
C LEU A 11 20.48 -8.31 10.70
N ILE A 12 21.68 -8.44 11.27
CA ILE A 12 21.97 -7.93 12.61
C ILE A 12 21.77 -6.41 12.67
N VAL A 13 22.32 -5.67 11.69
CA VAL A 13 22.16 -4.21 11.61
C VAL A 13 20.68 -3.83 11.51
N MET A 14 19.90 -4.53 10.68
CA MET A 14 18.47 -4.28 10.55
C MET A 14 17.74 -4.47 11.89
N VAL A 15 18.01 -5.56 12.59
CA VAL A 15 17.41 -5.83 13.91
C VAL A 15 17.78 -4.73 14.92
N VAL A 16 19.05 -4.29 14.94
CA VAL A 16 19.49 -3.19 15.80
C VAL A 16 18.74 -1.89 15.48
N LEU A 17 18.54 -1.57 14.20
CA LEU A 17 17.77 -0.38 13.79
C LEU A 17 16.30 -0.47 14.24
N LEU A 18 15.69 -1.64 14.15
CA LEU A 18 14.33 -1.87 14.64
C LEU A 18 14.23 -1.72 16.16
N LEU A 19 15.23 -2.21 16.91
CA LEU A 19 15.31 -2.02 18.37
C LEU A 19 15.45 -0.54 18.76
N LEU A 20 16.14 0.25 17.93
CA LEU A 20 16.26 1.70 18.06
C LEU A 20 14.97 2.46 17.66
N ARG A 21 13.87 1.75 17.38
CA ARG A 21 12.58 2.30 16.92
C ARG A 21 12.65 3.07 15.60
N VAL A 22 13.64 2.77 14.76
CA VAL A 22 13.65 3.28 13.38
C VAL A 22 12.46 2.65 12.63
N PRO A 23 11.68 3.42 11.85
CA PRO A 23 10.59 2.88 11.06
C PRO A 23 11.06 1.72 10.17
N VAL A 24 10.31 0.62 10.15
CA VAL A 24 10.68 -0.63 9.45
C VAL A 24 11.07 -0.37 8.00
N GLY A 25 10.30 0.46 7.29
CA GLY A 25 10.58 0.82 5.90
C GLY A 25 11.95 1.49 5.71
N VAL A 26 12.33 2.40 6.61
CA VAL A 26 13.63 3.10 6.54
C VAL A 26 14.77 2.12 6.80
N ALA A 27 14.62 1.24 7.79
CA ALA A 27 15.62 0.20 8.08
C ALA A 27 15.79 -0.78 6.91
N MET A 28 14.67 -1.24 6.32
CA MET A 28 14.67 -2.14 5.15
C MET A 28 15.34 -1.51 3.93
N ILE A 29 15.03 -0.24 3.64
CA ILE A 29 15.63 0.50 2.52
C ILE A 29 17.13 0.68 2.76
N ALA A 30 17.54 1.17 3.93
CA ALA A 30 18.95 1.45 4.22
C ALA A 30 19.80 0.18 4.16
N VAL A 31 19.40 -0.88 4.85
CA VAL A 31 20.15 -2.15 4.88
C VAL A 31 20.10 -2.85 3.52
N GLY A 32 18.95 -2.83 2.85
CA GLY A 32 18.77 -3.44 1.52
C GLY A 32 19.67 -2.81 0.45
N ILE A 33 19.71 -1.48 0.36
CA ILE A 33 20.57 -0.78 -0.61
C ILE A 33 22.05 -1.05 -0.30
N VAL A 34 22.46 -0.87 0.95
CA VAL A 34 23.86 -0.98 1.35
C VAL A 34 24.35 -2.42 1.16
N GLY A 35 23.57 -3.42 1.57
CA GLY A 35 23.89 -4.83 1.36
C GLY A 35 23.97 -5.20 -0.12
N PHE A 36 23.03 -4.75 -0.93
CA PHE A 36 23.03 -5.03 -2.38
C PHE A 36 24.19 -4.32 -3.11
N ALA A 37 24.52 -3.09 -2.71
CA ALA A 37 25.65 -2.34 -3.26
C ALA A 37 27.00 -3.01 -2.95
N LEU A 38 27.14 -3.63 -1.77
CA LEU A 38 28.34 -4.36 -1.34
C LEU A 38 28.53 -5.70 -2.09
N ILE A 39 27.45 -6.34 -2.52
CA ILE A 39 27.50 -7.65 -3.20
C ILE A 39 27.64 -7.49 -4.72
N THR A 40 26.89 -6.57 -5.32
CA THR A 40 26.86 -6.41 -6.78
C THR A 40 27.67 -5.21 -7.22
N ASN A 41 27.06 -4.02 -7.22
CA ASN A 41 27.68 -2.75 -7.58
C ASN A 41 26.74 -1.60 -7.15
N PRO A 42 27.27 -0.42 -6.75
CA PRO A 42 26.45 0.72 -6.32
C PRO A 42 25.45 1.21 -7.38
N ARG A 43 25.84 1.20 -8.66
CA ARG A 43 24.95 1.61 -9.77
C ARG A 43 23.77 0.64 -9.95
N ALA A 44 24.00 -0.65 -9.78
CA ALA A 44 22.95 -1.66 -9.85
C ALA A 44 21.98 -1.55 -8.66
N ALA A 45 22.51 -1.27 -7.47
CA ALA A 45 21.69 -1.04 -6.26
C ALA A 45 20.73 0.14 -6.43
N LEU A 46 21.20 1.24 -7.01
CA LEU A 46 20.38 2.43 -7.23
C LEU A 46 19.27 2.20 -8.27
N SER A 47 19.59 1.50 -9.36
CA SER A 47 18.60 1.10 -10.37
C SER A 47 17.54 0.15 -9.80
N ARG A 48 17.98 -0.81 -8.96
CA ARG A 48 17.09 -1.75 -8.28
C ARG A 48 16.14 -1.05 -7.32
N LEU A 49 16.64 -0.10 -6.52
CA LEU A 49 15.81 0.69 -5.60
C LEU A 49 14.69 1.43 -6.34
N GLY A 50 15.00 2.07 -7.47
CA GLY A 50 13.98 2.76 -8.27
C GLY A 50 12.89 1.81 -8.75
N SER A 51 13.29 0.61 -9.17
CA SER A 51 12.37 -0.44 -9.62
C SER A 51 11.48 -0.94 -8.46
N ASP A 52 12.08 -1.30 -7.34
CA ASP A 52 11.36 -1.85 -6.18
C ASP A 52 10.42 -0.81 -5.54
N ALA A 53 10.82 0.46 -5.48
CA ALA A 53 9.96 1.55 -5.03
C ALA A 53 8.75 1.75 -5.96
N PHE A 54 8.96 1.66 -7.28
CA PHE A 54 7.88 1.73 -8.26
C PHE A 54 6.90 0.56 -8.13
N PHE A 55 7.40 -0.66 -7.90
CA PHE A 55 6.56 -1.84 -7.65
C PHE A 55 5.73 -1.69 -6.36
N GLY A 56 6.34 -1.14 -5.29
CA GLY A 56 5.62 -0.86 -4.04
C GLY A 56 4.53 0.19 -4.19
N ALA A 57 4.76 1.24 -4.99
CA ALA A 57 3.75 2.26 -5.28
C ALA A 57 2.64 1.74 -6.22
N SER A 58 2.96 0.78 -7.07
CA SER A 58 2.03 0.17 -8.04
C SER A 58 1.28 -1.04 -7.46
N LEU A 59 1.21 -1.15 -6.13
CA LEU A 59 0.43 -2.19 -5.47
C LEU A 59 -1.05 -2.03 -5.80
N TYR A 60 -1.65 -3.08 -6.35
CA TYR A 60 -3.08 -3.12 -6.70
C TYR A 60 -3.98 -2.72 -5.53
N SER A 61 -3.62 -3.08 -4.30
CA SER A 61 -4.35 -2.72 -3.08
C SER A 61 -4.42 -1.20 -2.86
N LEU A 62 -3.41 -0.43 -3.28
CA LEU A 62 -3.44 1.03 -3.19
C LEU A 62 -4.36 1.63 -4.25
N SER A 63 -4.54 0.98 -5.41
CA SER A 63 -5.49 1.43 -6.45
C SER A 63 -6.94 1.33 -6.01
N VAL A 64 -7.27 0.46 -5.06
CA VAL A 64 -8.63 0.34 -4.50
C VAL A 64 -9.06 1.64 -3.82
N ILE A 65 -8.14 2.38 -3.18
CA ILE A 65 -8.46 3.60 -2.44
C ILE A 65 -8.97 4.71 -3.39
N PRO A 66 -8.23 5.12 -4.45
CA PRO A 66 -8.74 6.11 -5.41
C PRO A 66 -10.02 5.67 -6.11
N LEU A 67 -10.14 4.39 -6.47
CA LEU A 67 -11.35 3.87 -7.13
C LEU A 67 -12.58 3.92 -6.22
N PHE A 68 -12.41 3.58 -4.94
CA PHE A 68 -13.49 3.69 -3.95
C PHE A 68 -13.91 5.15 -3.73
N VAL A 69 -12.94 6.06 -3.64
CA VAL A 69 -13.20 7.51 -3.53
C VAL A 69 -13.90 8.02 -4.78
N LEU A 70 -13.45 7.64 -5.97
CA LEU A 70 -14.07 8.02 -7.24
C LEU A 70 -15.51 7.52 -7.33
N MET A 71 -15.75 6.25 -6.99
CA MET A 71 -17.08 5.66 -6.95
C MET A 71 -18.00 6.45 -6.00
N GLY A 72 -17.52 6.76 -4.79
CA GLY A 72 -18.27 7.58 -3.82
C GLY A 72 -18.60 8.97 -4.36
N LEU A 73 -17.66 9.62 -5.05
CA LEU A 73 -17.87 10.92 -5.69
C LEU A 73 -18.94 10.85 -6.79
N LEU A 74 -18.90 9.80 -7.62
CA LEU A 74 -19.88 9.58 -8.69
C LEU A 74 -21.27 9.26 -8.14
N LEU A 75 -21.36 8.43 -7.09
CA LEU A 75 -22.61 8.14 -6.38
C LEU A 75 -23.24 9.42 -5.81
N ALA A 76 -22.43 10.30 -5.22
CA ALA A 76 -22.89 11.56 -4.65
C ALA A 76 -23.32 12.57 -5.74
N SER A 77 -22.56 12.69 -6.82
CA SER A 77 -22.84 13.65 -7.90
C SER A 77 -24.05 13.24 -8.75
N ALA A 78 -24.25 11.95 -8.99
CA ALA A 78 -25.38 11.42 -9.74
C ALA A 78 -26.67 11.27 -8.90
N GLN A 79 -26.64 11.65 -7.61
CA GLN A 79 -27.75 11.46 -6.66
C GLN A 79 -28.29 10.01 -6.58
N LEU A 80 -27.49 9.03 -7.01
CA LEU A 80 -27.88 7.62 -7.06
C LEU A 80 -28.31 7.08 -5.68
N GLY A 81 -27.74 7.61 -4.60
CA GLY A 81 -28.18 7.26 -3.25
C GLY A 81 -29.65 7.61 -2.97
N ALA A 82 -30.13 8.76 -3.47
CA ALA A 82 -31.52 9.17 -3.31
C ALA A 82 -32.46 8.36 -4.21
N ASP A 83 -32.04 8.05 -5.43
CA ASP A 83 -32.82 7.23 -6.37
C ASP A 83 -32.98 5.80 -5.86
N VAL A 84 -31.90 5.21 -5.32
CA VAL A 84 -31.95 3.88 -4.69
C VAL A 84 -32.85 3.90 -3.46
N TYR A 85 -32.78 4.94 -2.62
CA TYR A 85 -33.65 5.07 -1.46
C TYR A 85 -35.13 5.13 -1.87
N LYS A 86 -35.46 5.93 -2.89
CA LYS A 86 -36.81 5.98 -3.47
C LYS A 86 -37.26 4.64 -4.05
N ALA A 87 -36.38 3.94 -4.76
CA ALA A 87 -36.70 2.63 -5.33
C ALA A 87 -37.00 1.60 -4.25
N ILE A 88 -36.23 1.60 -3.16
CA ILE A 88 -36.45 0.75 -1.99
C ILE A 88 -37.77 1.12 -1.30
N ASP A 89 -38.06 2.41 -1.13
CA ASP A 89 -39.31 2.88 -0.53
C ASP A 89 -40.54 2.41 -1.31
N VAL A 90 -40.53 2.55 -2.64
CA VAL A 90 -41.59 2.03 -3.52
C VAL A 90 -41.69 0.50 -3.46
N PHE A 91 -40.57 -0.20 -3.33
CA PHE A 91 -40.57 -1.66 -3.22
C PHE A 91 -41.15 -2.15 -1.88
N LEU A 92 -40.85 -1.45 -0.78
CA LEU A 92 -41.30 -1.78 0.56
C LEU A 92 -42.67 -1.20 0.92
N TRP A 93 -43.30 -0.42 0.04
CA TRP A 93 -44.63 0.17 0.19
C TRP A 93 -45.72 -0.78 0.74
N LYS A 94 -45.66 -2.09 0.43
CA LYS A 94 -46.65 -3.06 0.91
C LYS A 94 -46.47 -3.49 2.37
N LEU A 95 -45.34 -3.18 3.00
CA LEU A 95 -45.08 -3.48 4.40
C LEU A 95 -45.63 -2.33 5.26
N ARG A 96 -46.48 -2.67 6.24
CA ARG A 96 -47.09 -1.69 7.15
C ARG A 96 -45.98 -1.11 8.05
N GLY A 97 -45.66 0.18 7.86
CA GLY A 97 -44.54 0.89 8.52
C GLY A 97 -43.37 1.25 7.61
N GLY A 98 -43.62 1.43 6.30
CA GLY A 98 -42.62 1.91 5.33
C GLY A 98 -41.97 3.24 5.74
N LEU A 99 -40.87 3.61 5.07
CA LEU A 99 -39.99 4.74 5.42
C LEU A 99 -40.64 6.14 5.18
N GLY A 100 -41.96 6.18 4.98
CA GLY A 100 -42.83 7.35 4.90
C GLY A 100 -44.22 7.05 5.43
#